data_AF-A0A7S3SNS6-F1
#
_entry.id   AF-A0A7S3SNS6-F1
#
_cell.length_a   1.000
_cell.length_b   1.000
_cell.length_c   1.000
_cell.angle_alpha   90.00
_cell.angle_beta   90.00
_cell.angle_gamma   90.00
#
_symmetry.space_group_name_H-M   'P 1'
#
loop_
_entity.id
_entity.type
_entity.pdbx_description
1 polymer ?
#
loop_
_entity_poly.entity_id
_entity_poly.type
_entity_poly.pdbx_seq_one_letter_code
_entity_poly.pdbx_strand_id
1 'polypeptide(L)'
;PSKTGPRRDLVLAHRLAVLAGVPSRTTKGMLASGSLVRLSSCAVVTVLRAELLPGGSVILADPHGAGNLRVRPNGAIDTQGGRGGWARFWVDREPDGDENSIRLLNVGHHEQRGNDVFLAASIVPADQCPAASAPVPEPPAVLLSDEEKAAFVRHGYLVLRGVVGRELVDAALRAINNQLGQGSAAWEPDEDGKEKLAGEVGSKRSSAILNLLHASPARGIAEQLLDGQLSQQVGGQIALRFPLPEDKIGRPPKGNDQWHIDGMKKNGHMSPFQLLLGVALSSQRDDDCGNLLVWPTQHAAVAEAVQRAQAAPPGASSPEDEWRGQRPTLPAEGATQVRLEPGDVVLAHQKLPHSVGLNRSPHIRYQVYFRLSSREYKPAKAAERGLWDNWRVGAE
;
A
#
# COMPACT_ATOMS: atom_id res chain seq x y z
N PRO A 1 -10.67 52.67 24.00
CA PRO A 1 -11.19 52.33 22.66
C PRO A 1 -10.57 51.00 22.15
N SER A 2 -11.35 49.93 22.31
CA SER A 2 -11.38 48.61 21.65
C SER A 2 -10.44 48.32 20.46
N LYS A 3 -9.94 47.10 20.20
CA LYS A 3 -10.62 45.78 20.21
C LYS A 3 -9.64 44.60 20.41
N THR A 4 -10.17 43.57 21.07
CA THR A 4 -9.65 42.23 21.35
C THR A 4 -9.98 41.21 20.25
N GLY A 5 -9.20 40.12 20.19
CA GLY A 5 -9.50 38.84 19.52
C GLY A 5 -8.45 37.78 19.92
N PRO A 6 -8.83 36.56 20.36
CA PRO A 6 -7.96 35.72 21.18
C PRO A 6 -7.07 34.74 20.39
N ARG A 7 -5.79 34.65 20.77
CA ARG A 7 -4.92 33.51 20.46
C ARG A 7 -5.25 32.36 21.41
N ARG A 8 -5.44 31.16 20.87
CA ARG A 8 -5.58 29.94 21.64
C ARG A 8 -4.19 29.49 22.10
N ASP A 9 -3.87 29.83 23.35
CA ASP A 9 -2.76 29.24 24.10
C ASP A 9 -3.16 27.82 24.53
N LEU A 10 -2.38 26.82 24.13
CA LEU A 10 -2.44 25.48 24.70
C LEU A 10 -1.23 25.29 25.60
N VAL A 11 -1.35 25.78 26.83
CA VAL A 11 -0.47 25.45 27.95
C VAL A 11 -1.36 24.86 29.02
N LEU A 12 -1.24 23.56 29.28
CA LEU A 12 -1.61 22.99 30.57
C LEU A 12 -0.43 22.17 31.07
N ALA A 13 0.40 22.83 31.89
CA ALA A 13 1.28 22.20 32.84
C ALA A 13 0.59 22.28 34.21
N HIS A 14 0.39 21.15 34.90
CA HIS A 14 0.31 21.12 36.36
C HIS A 14 0.38 19.69 36.92
N ARG A 15 1.53 19.34 37.49
CA ARG A 15 1.81 19.02 38.91
C ARG A 15 2.98 18.03 39.01
N LEU A 16 4.14 18.56 39.38
CA LEU A 16 5.23 17.77 39.95
C LEU A 16 4.83 17.32 41.36
N ALA A 17 4.74 16.01 41.56
CA ALA A 17 4.99 15.38 42.84
C ALA A 17 6.23 14.50 42.67
N VAL A 18 7.33 14.88 43.33
CA VAL A 18 8.51 14.00 43.47
C VAL A 18 8.13 12.94 44.51
N LEU A 19 7.69 11.78 44.04
CA LEU A 19 7.60 10.58 44.87
C LEU A 19 8.86 9.74 44.61
N ALA A 20 9.77 9.79 45.58
CA ALA A 20 10.92 8.90 45.65
C ALA A 20 10.42 7.48 45.95
N GLY A 21 10.49 6.63 44.93
CA GLY A 21 10.22 5.21 45.00
C GLY A 21 10.17 4.70 43.57
N VAL A 22 11.14 3.87 43.17
CA VAL A 22 11.14 3.24 41.84
C VAL A 22 9.89 2.35 41.81
N PRO A 23 8.83 2.70 41.04
CA PRO A 23 7.74 1.77 40.86
C PRO A 23 8.31 0.59 40.08
N SER A 24 7.96 -0.64 40.43
CA SER A 24 8.21 -1.76 39.52
C SER A 24 7.35 -1.53 38.28
N ARG A 25 7.94 -0.90 37.25
CA ARG A 25 7.29 -0.56 35.97
C ARG A 25 7.15 -1.81 35.10
N THR A 26 6.55 -2.87 35.65
CA THR A 26 6.29 -4.11 34.91
C THR A 26 4.83 -4.13 34.47
N THR A 27 4.64 -4.14 33.15
CA THR A 27 3.34 -4.39 32.51
C THR A 27 2.76 -5.78 32.80
N LYS A 28 3.59 -6.67 33.37
CA LYS A 28 3.26 -8.05 33.72
C LYS A 28 2.13 -8.05 34.76
N GLY A 29 0.91 -8.37 34.30
CA GLY A 29 -0.30 -8.43 35.11
C GLY A 29 -1.29 -7.28 34.89
N MET A 30 -0.93 -6.23 34.15
CA MET A 30 -1.81 -5.07 33.90
C MET A 30 -2.45 -5.07 32.52
N LEU A 31 -1.76 -5.64 31.52
CA LEU A 31 -2.27 -5.72 30.15
C LEU A 31 -1.84 -7.07 29.56
N ALA A 32 -2.80 -7.87 29.10
CA ALA A 32 -2.51 -9.13 28.44
C ALA A 32 -2.18 -8.89 26.96
N SER A 33 -1.36 -9.76 26.37
CA SER A 33 -1.20 -9.75 24.90
C SER A 33 -2.55 -10.05 24.26
N GLY A 34 -2.94 -9.24 23.27
CA GLY A 34 -4.25 -9.29 22.63
C GLY A 34 -5.29 -8.34 23.23
N SER A 35 -5.06 -7.74 24.40
CA SER A 35 -5.94 -6.74 25.00
C SER A 35 -6.13 -5.53 24.06
N LEU A 36 -7.32 -4.95 24.10
CA LEU A 36 -7.67 -3.78 23.30
C LEU A 36 -7.55 -2.51 24.16
N VAL A 37 -6.93 -1.49 23.60
CA VAL A 37 -6.64 -0.21 24.27
C VAL A 37 -7.18 0.94 23.43
N ARG A 38 -7.91 1.86 24.05
CA ARG A 38 -8.42 3.09 23.42
C ARG A 38 -7.70 4.30 24.00
N LEU A 39 -7.14 5.15 23.14
CA LEU A 39 -6.53 6.42 23.58
C LEU A 39 -7.60 7.45 23.95
N SER A 40 -7.41 8.17 25.05
CA SER A 40 -8.42 9.09 25.60
C SER A 40 -8.57 10.41 24.85
N SER A 41 -7.62 10.78 23.97
CA SER A 41 -7.55 12.10 23.34
C SER A 41 -7.68 12.11 21.81
N CYS A 42 -7.96 10.98 21.16
CA CYS A 42 -8.14 10.94 19.71
C CYS A 42 -9.61 11.06 19.32
N ALA A 43 -9.93 12.09 18.51
CA ALA A 43 -11.23 12.29 17.88
C ALA A 43 -11.60 11.19 16.84
N VAL A 44 -10.68 10.24 16.60
CA VAL A 44 -10.88 9.04 15.79
C VAL A 44 -10.73 7.85 16.73
N VAL A 45 -11.76 7.00 16.78
CA VAL A 45 -11.84 5.82 17.64
C VAL A 45 -10.87 4.75 17.15
N THR A 46 -9.57 4.91 17.41
CA THR A 46 -8.57 3.89 17.11
C THR A 46 -8.45 2.99 18.34
N VAL A 47 -9.10 1.83 18.27
CA VAL A 47 -8.85 0.74 19.21
C VAL A 47 -7.58 0.02 18.77
N LEU A 48 -6.57 -0.04 19.63
CA LEU A 48 -5.27 -0.64 19.35
C LEU A 48 -5.14 -1.98 20.05
N ARG A 49 -4.44 -2.93 19.43
CA ARG A 49 -4.17 -4.25 20.01
C ARG A 49 -2.81 -4.27 20.71
N ALA A 50 -2.80 -4.61 21.98
CA ALA A 50 -1.58 -4.74 22.75
C ALA A 50 -0.84 -6.03 22.40
N GLU A 51 0.48 -5.92 22.21
CA GLU A 51 1.41 -7.06 22.14
C GLU A 51 2.48 -6.87 23.22
N LEU A 52 2.60 -7.84 24.11
CA LEU A 52 3.58 -7.83 25.20
C LEU A 52 4.95 -8.26 24.68
N LEU A 53 5.99 -7.46 24.91
CA LEU A 53 7.36 -7.75 24.50
C LEU A 53 8.17 -8.42 25.62
N PRO A 54 9.20 -9.21 25.24
CA PRO A 54 10.25 -9.63 26.18
C PRO A 54 10.87 -8.39 26.85
N GLY A 55 10.87 -8.34 28.18
CA GLY A 55 11.32 -7.18 28.96
C GLY A 55 10.20 -6.28 29.49
N GLY A 56 8.92 -6.65 29.32
CA GLY A 56 7.82 -6.02 30.05
C GLY A 56 7.41 -4.64 29.53
N SER A 57 7.74 -4.32 28.28
CA SER A 57 7.09 -3.23 27.54
C SER A 57 6.02 -3.80 26.62
N VAL A 58 5.10 -2.95 26.16
CA VAL A 58 4.09 -3.27 25.16
C VAL A 58 4.29 -2.46 23.90
N ILE A 59 3.83 -2.99 22.78
CA ILE A 59 3.52 -2.23 21.58
C ILE A 59 2.01 -2.27 21.36
N LEU A 60 1.47 -1.23 20.77
CA LEU A 60 0.04 -1.11 20.50
C LEU A 60 -0.15 -1.07 18.98
N ALA A 61 -0.54 -2.19 18.40
CA ALA A 61 -0.70 -2.35 16.97
C ALA A 61 -2.05 -1.79 16.48
N ASP A 62 -2.02 -1.13 15.33
CA ASP A 62 -3.23 -0.77 14.60
C ASP A 62 -3.88 -2.05 14.03
N PRO A 63 -5.15 -2.35 14.34
CA PRO A 63 -5.83 -3.54 13.84
C PRO A 63 -5.97 -3.57 12.31
N HIS A 64 -5.86 -2.42 11.64
CA HIS A 64 -5.88 -2.30 10.18
C HIS A 64 -4.49 -2.39 9.53
N GLY A 65 -3.44 -2.67 10.31
CA GLY A 65 -2.09 -2.92 9.80
C GLY A 65 -1.27 -1.68 9.45
N ALA A 66 -1.64 -0.50 9.98
CA ALA A 66 -0.91 0.75 9.78
C ALA A 66 0.48 0.78 10.45
N GLY A 67 0.75 -0.15 11.38
CA GLY A 67 1.96 -0.23 12.19
C GLY A 67 1.64 -0.19 13.68
N ASN A 68 2.60 0.22 14.51
CA ASN A 68 2.40 0.39 15.95
C ASN A 68 2.24 1.87 16.31
N LEU A 69 1.49 2.16 17.37
CA LEU A 69 1.47 3.47 17.99
C LEU A 69 2.89 3.93 18.29
N ARG A 70 3.21 5.17 17.92
CA ARG A 70 4.51 5.80 18.13
C ARG A 70 4.32 7.21 18.63
N VAL A 71 5.14 7.60 19.61
CA VAL A 71 5.37 8.99 19.98
C VAL A 71 6.71 9.40 19.40
N ARG A 72 6.71 10.33 18.45
CA ARG A 72 7.92 10.84 17.80
C ARG A 72 8.74 11.68 18.78
N PRO A 73 10.04 11.93 18.50
CA PRO A 73 10.88 12.77 19.34
C PRO A 73 10.38 14.20 19.52
N ASN A 74 9.57 14.71 18.58
CA ASN A 74 8.93 16.02 18.65
C ASN A 74 7.55 16.00 19.36
N GLY A 75 7.14 14.87 19.93
CA GLY A 75 5.86 14.71 20.64
C GLY A 75 4.67 14.37 19.76
N ALA A 76 4.81 14.36 18.42
CA ALA A 76 3.71 13.98 17.52
C ALA A 76 3.41 12.47 17.63
N ILE A 77 2.12 12.12 17.55
CA ILE A 77 1.62 10.75 17.69
C ILE A 77 1.15 10.25 16.33
N ASP A 78 1.59 9.05 15.93
CA ASP A 78 1.14 8.35 14.73
C ASP A 78 1.13 6.82 14.94
N THR A 79 0.56 6.05 14.01
CA THR A 79 0.54 4.58 14.04
C THR A 79 1.61 3.95 13.15
N GLN A 80 2.65 4.69 12.78
CA GLN A 80 3.72 4.25 11.87
C GLN A 80 4.97 3.76 12.62
N GLY A 81 4.80 3.33 13.87
CA GLY A 81 5.85 2.81 14.72
C GLY A 81 6.32 1.42 14.31
N GLY A 82 7.63 1.21 14.34
CA GLY A 82 8.24 -0.12 14.31
C GLY A 82 8.18 -0.78 15.70
N ARG A 83 9.24 -1.51 16.08
CA ARG A 83 9.36 -2.17 17.40
C ARG A 83 10.42 -1.51 18.31
N GLY A 84 10.93 -0.33 17.93
CA GLY A 84 11.93 0.42 18.69
C GLY A 84 11.33 1.27 19.82
N GLY A 85 12.19 1.90 20.63
CA GLY A 85 11.80 2.66 21.84
C GLY A 85 10.65 3.66 21.66
N TRP A 86 10.61 4.36 20.53
CA TRP A 86 9.56 5.34 20.21
C TRP A 86 8.15 4.74 20.08
N ALA A 87 8.04 3.44 19.83
CA ALA A 87 6.77 2.71 19.70
C ALA A 87 6.51 1.72 20.85
N ARG A 88 7.41 1.68 21.85
CA ARG A 88 7.27 0.83 23.03
C ARG A 88 6.76 1.67 24.20
N PHE A 89 5.94 1.04 25.03
CA PHE A 89 5.34 1.67 26.19
C PHE A 89 5.47 0.79 27.43
N TRP A 90 5.66 1.40 28.59
CA TRP A 90 5.29 0.77 29.85
C TRP A 90 3.89 1.21 30.24
N VAL A 91 3.14 0.32 30.87
CA VAL A 91 1.76 0.57 31.27
C VAL A 91 1.73 0.73 32.77
N ASP A 92 1.19 1.86 33.22
CA ASP A 92 0.88 2.16 34.61
C ASP A 92 -0.63 2.39 34.76
N ARG A 93 -1.13 2.33 36.00
CA ARG A 93 -2.51 2.72 36.31
C ARG A 93 -2.58 4.23 36.32
N GLU A 94 -3.68 4.78 35.83
CA GLU A 94 -3.97 6.19 36.01
C GLU A 94 -4.29 6.43 37.51
N PRO A 95 -3.57 7.32 38.23
CA PRO A 95 -3.77 7.50 39.68
C PRO A 95 -5.19 7.90 40.09
N ASP A 96 -5.87 8.66 39.23
CA ASP A 96 -7.21 9.21 39.45
C ASP A 96 -8.25 8.62 38.47
N GLY A 97 -7.91 7.54 37.77
CA GLY A 97 -8.76 6.92 36.76
C GLY A 97 -9.61 5.77 37.31
N ASP A 98 -10.57 5.31 36.50
CA ASP A 98 -11.31 4.08 36.79
C ASP A 98 -10.42 2.83 36.65
N GLU A 99 -10.94 1.65 36.97
CA GLU A 99 -10.16 0.39 36.93
C GLU A 99 -9.59 0.06 35.54
N ASN A 100 -10.18 0.62 34.48
CA ASN A 100 -9.74 0.42 33.10
C ASN A 100 -8.81 1.54 32.60
N SER A 101 -8.68 2.63 33.35
CA SER A 101 -7.86 3.78 32.98
C SER A 101 -6.38 3.49 33.24
N ILE A 102 -5.62 3.58 32.15
CA ILE A 102 -4.19 3.32 32.15
C ILE A 102 -3.45 4.52 31.55
N ARG A 103 -2.18 4.66 31.91
CA ARG A 103 -1.25 5.56 31.24
C ARG A 103 -0.12 4.79 30.61
N LEU A 104 0.27 5.22 29.42
CA LEU A 104 1.29 4.60 28.60
C LEU A 104 2.53 5.49 28.61
N LEU A 105 3.56 5.09 29.35
CA LEU A 105 4.85 5.78 29.36
C LEU A 105 5.66 5.39 28.13
N ASN A 106 6.01 6.35 27.28
CA ASN A 106 6.83 6.09 26.11
C ASN A 106 8.29 5.77 26.49
N VAL A 107 8.75 4.58 26.09
CA VAL A 107 10.10 4.08 26.41
C VAL A 107 11.19 4.93 25.76
N GLY A 108 10.98 5.37 24.51
CA GLY A 108 11.96 6.19 23.79
C GLY A 108 12.24 7.53 24.45
N HIS A 109 11.19 8.24 24.87
CA HIS A 109 11.34 9.49 25.61
C HIS A 109 12.02 9.30 26.98
N HIS A 110 11.66 8.25 27.72
CA HIS A 110 12.28 7.94 29.01
C HIS A 110 13.77 7.58 28.86
N GLU A 111 14.07 6.55 28.06
CA GLU A 111 15.43 5.99 27.96
C GLU A 111 16.39 6.90 27.17
N GLN A 112 15.92 7.59 26.13
CA GLN A 112 16.80 8.33 25.22
C GLN A 112 16.82 9.85 25.46
N ARG A 113 15.81 10.40 26.13
CA ARG A 113 15.74 11.84 26.42
C ARG A 113 15.65 12.19 27.90
N GLY A 114 15.48 11.20 28.79
CA GLY A 114 15.29 11.44 30.21
C GLY A 114 13.99 12.19 30.55
N ASN A 115 13.05 12.25 29.60
CA ASN A 115 11.77 12.94 29.77
C ASN A 115 10.64 11.91 29.80
N ASP A 116 9.80 11.93 30.82
CA ASP A 116 8.66 11.02 30.91
C ASP A 116 7.47 11.58 30.12
N VAL A 117 7.09 10.90 29.03
CA VAL A 117 5.94 11.25 28.20
C VAL A 117 4.88 10.16 28.33
N PHE A 118 3.68 10.56 28.79
CA PHE A 118 2.56 9.64 29.02
C PHE A 118 1.43 9.88 28.02
N LEU A 119 0.77 8.81 27.59
CA LEU A 119 -0.52 8.87 26.91
C LEU A 119 -1.60 8.29 27.81
N ALA A 120 -2.70 9.01 27.98
CA ALA A 120 -3.88 8.50 28.67
C ALA A 120 -4.64 7.53 27.75
N ALA A 121 -5.02 6.38 28.29
CA ALA A 121 -5.76 5.36 27.57
C ALA A 121 -6.69 4.58 28.51
N SER A 122 -7.58 3.79 27.93
CA SER A 122 -8.47 2.88 28.65
C SER A 122 -8.37 1.48 28.04
N ILE A 123 -8.38 0.46 28.89
CA ILE A 123 -8.58 -0.93 28.49
C ILE A 123 -10.03 -1.06 28.06
N VAL A 124 -10.27 -1.60 26.87
CA VAL A 124 -11.64 -1.83 26.37
C VAL A 124 -12.15 -3.15 26.97
N PRO A 125 -13.21 -3.14 27.79
CA PRO A 125 -13.83 -4.37 28.30
C PRO A 125 -14.30 -5.31 27.19
N ALA A 126 -14.27 -6.62 27.42
CA ALA A 126 -14.60 -7.62 26.40
C ALA A 126 -16.05 -7.49 25.86
N ASP A 127 -16.97 -7.00 26.69
CA ASP A 127 -18.38 -6.74 26.39
C ASP A 127 -18.63 -5.40 25.67
N GLN A 128 -17.70 -4.45 25.80
CA GLN A 128 -17.71 -3.15 25.11
C GLN A 128 -16.75 -3.09 23.93
N CYS A 129 -16.14 -4.24 23.58
CA CYS A 129 -15.49 -4.38 22.30
C CYS A 129 -16.54 -4.06 21.23
N PRO A 130 -16.36 -3.02 20.39
CA PRO A 130 -17.06 -3.03 19.12
C PRO A 130 -16.69 -4.36 18.51
N ALA A 131 -17.68 -5.23 18.30
CA ALA A 131 -17.48 -6.58 17.77
C ALA A 131 -16.38 -6.46 16.72
N ALA A 132 -15.21 -7.06 17.01
CA ALA A 132 -14.05 -7.00 16.14
C ALA A 132 -14.62 -7.13 14.74
N SER A 133 -14.57 -6.03 13.95
CA SER A 133 -15.41 -5.84 12.77
C SER A 133 -15.69 -7.19 12.18
N ALA A 134 -16.95 -7.68 12.33
CA ALA A 134 -17.29 -9.09 12.15
C ALA A 134 -16.40 -9.65 11.06
N PRO A 135 -15.58 -10.69 11.33
CA PRO A 135 -14.41 -11.03 10.51
C PRO A 135 -14.81 -10.81 9.08
N VAL A 136 -14.21 -9.78 8.44
CA VAL A 136 -14.60 -9.37 7.07
C VAL A 136 -14.74 -10.70 6.35
N PRO A 137 -15.95 -11.12 5.97
CA PRO A 137 -16.21 -12.49 5.61
C PRO A 137 -15.12 -12.83 4.61
N GLU A 138 -14.30 -13.84 4.94
CA GLU A 138 -13.16 -14.18 4.08
C GLU A 138 -13.73 -14.24 2.68
N PRO A 139 -13.28 -13.34 1.77
CA PRO A 139 -13.94 -13.20 0.50
C PRO A 139 -13.98 -14.59 -0.14
N PRO A 140 -15.12 -14.97 -0.76
CA PRO A 140 -15.28 -16.33 -1.27
C PRO A 140 -14.05 -16.71 -2.09
N ALA A 141 -13.47 -17.87 -1.79
CA ALA A 141 -12.23 -18.31 -2.41
C ALA A 141 -12.46 -18.52 -3.91
N VAL A 142 -12.20 -17.48 -4.69
CA VAL A 142 -12.19 -17.56 -6.15
C VAL A 142 -10.92 -18.33 -6.53
N LEU A 143 -11.10 -19.57 -7.00
CA LEU A 143 -9.99 -20.40 -7.45
C LEU A 143 -9.76 -20.17 -8.95
N LEU A 144 -8.49 -19.97 -9.31
CA LEU A 144 -8.05 -19.95 -10.70
C LEU A 144 -8.04 -21.37 -11.24
N SER A 145 -8.75 -21.56 -12.36
CA SER A 145 -8.67 -22.79 -13.15
C SER A 145 -7.28 -22.97 -13.76
N ASP A 146 -6.96 -24.20 -14.14
CA ASP A 146 -5.69 -24.50 -14.78
C ASP A 146 -5.55 -23.80 -16.13
N GLU A 147 -6.65 -23.61 -16.88
CA GLU A 147 -6.63 -22.82 -18.11
C GLU A 147 -6.36 -21.33 -17.84
N GLU A 148 -6.91 -20.74 -16.77
CA GLU A 148 -6.59 -19.35 -16.41
C GLU A 148 -5.12 -19.16 -16.02
N LYS A 149 -4.55 -20.12 -15.28
CA LYS A 149 -3.12 -20.14 -14.97
C LYS A 149 -2.28 -20.32 -16.24
N ALA A 150 -2.67 -21.25 -17.11
CA ALA A 150 -2.01 -21.49 -18.39
C ALA A 150 -2.09 -20.25 -19.31
N ALA A 151 -3.23 -19.56 -19.34
CA ALA A 151 -3.41 -18.31 -20.06
C ALA A 151 -2.52 -17.21 -19.49
N PHE A 152 -2.39 -17.09 -18.17
CA PHE A 152 -1.46 -16.16 -17.54
C PHE A 152 -0.01 -16.46 -17.92
N VAL A 153 0.41 -17.72 -17.96
CA VAL A 153 1.75 -18.13 -18.41
C VAL A 153 1.95 -17.81 -19.90
N ARG A 154 0.97 -18.13 -20.74
CA ARG A 154 1.04 -17.97 -22.19
C ARG A 154 1.09 -16.50 -22.60
N HIS A 155 0.23 -15.67 -22.01
CA HIS A 155 0.03 -14.28 -22.42
C HIS A 155 0.77 -13.29 -21.53
N GLY A 156 1.18 -13.67 -20.33
CA GLY A 156 1.81 -12.80 -19.32
C GLY A 156 0.82 -11.92 -18.57
N TYR A 157 -0.49 -12.07 -18.81
CA TYR A 157 -1.55 -11.38 -18.08
C TYR A 157 -2.85 -12.18 -18.07
N LEU A 158 -3.75 -11.83 -17.16
CA LEU A 158 -5.07 -12.43 -16.98
C LEU A 158 -6.07 -11.35 -16.56
N VAL A 159 -7.31 -11.43 -17.05
CA VAL A 159 -8.41 -10.55 -16.65
C VAL A 159 -9.49 -11.39 -15.99
N LEU A 160 -9.90 -10.97 -14.80
CA LEU A 160 -10.96 -11.61 -14.01
C LEU A 160 -12.08 -10.60 -13.79
N ARG A 161 -13.31 -11.03 -14.07
CA ARG A 161 -14.48 -10.14 -14.10
C ARG A 161 -15.14 -10.06 -12.74
N GLY A 162 -15.52 -8.84 -12.33
CA GLY A 162 -16.33 -8.60 -11.13
C GLY A 162 -15.75 -9.16 -9.82
N VAL A 163 -14.42 -9.27 -9.72
CA VAL A 163 -13.75 -9.82 -8.54
C VAL A 163 -13.97 -8.92 -7.33
N VAL A 164 -13.92 -7.60 -7.52
CA VAL A 164 -14.07 -6.62 -6.45
C VAL A 164 -15.51 -6.12 -6.43
N GLY A 165 -16.17 -6.28 -5.30
CA GLY A 165 -17.56 -5.86 -5.10
C GLY A 165 -17.76 -4.36 -5.30
N ARG A 166 -18.96 -3.99 -5.76
CA ARG A 166 -19.28 -2.62 -6.14
C ARG A 166 -19.17 -1.65 -4.96
N GLU A 167 -19.46 -2.12 -3.75
CA GLU A 167 -19.34 -1.36 -2.51
C GLU A 167 -17.90 -0.92 -2.22
N LEU A 168 -16.90 -1.78 -2.49
CA LEU A 168 -15.49 -1.43 -2.32
C LEU A 168 -15.02 -0.45 -3.40
N VAL A 169 -15.48 -0.65 -4.64
CA VAL A 169 -15.23 0.26 -5.75
C VAL A 169 -15.79 1.65 -5.45
N ASP A 170 -17.05 1.74 -5.03
CA ASP A 170 -17.71 3.00 -4.72
C ASP A 170 -17.07 3.71 -3.51
N ALA A 171 -16.61 2.96 -2.50
CA ALA A 171 -15.87 3.52 -1.37
C ALA A 171 -14.53 4.13 -1.81
N ALA A 172 -13.76 3.44 -2.65
CA ALA A 172 -12.51 3.96 -3.21
C ALA A 172 -12.75 5.21 -4.08
N LEU A 173 -13.75 5.17 -4.97
CA LEU A 173 -14.13 6.32 -5.80
C LEU A 173 -14.55 7.52 -4.95
N ARG A 174 -15.31 7.32 -3.88
CA ARG A 174 -15.73 8.39 -2.97
C ARG A 174 -14.53 9.09 -2.34
N ALA A 175 -13.55 8.32 -1.85
CA ALA A 175 -12.32 8.87 -1.27
C ALA A 175 -11.50 9.64 -2.32
N ILE A 176 -11.31 9.06 -3.52
CA ILE A 176 -10.56 9.69 -4.60
C ILE A 176 -11.23 11.00 -5.05
N ASN A 177 -12.53 10.97 -5.29
CA ASN A 177 -13.28 12.13 -5.79
C ASN A 177 -13.41 13.23 -4.75
N ASN A 178 -13.50 12.88 -3.45
CA ASN A 178 -13.47 13.88 -2.38
C ASN A 178 -12.13 14.65 -2.36
N GLN A 179 -11.02 13.96 -2.61
CA GLN A 179 -9.71 14.60 -2.73
C GLN A 179 -9.58 15.42 -4.02
N LEU A 180 -10.02 14.88 -5.17
CA LEU A 180 -10.02 15.62 -6.44
C LEU A 180 -10.84 16.93 -6.36
N GLY A 181 -11.93 16.93 -5.59
CA GLY A 181 -12.75 18.11 -5.34
C GLY A 181 -12.04 19.25 -4.61
N GLN A 182 -10.85 19.03 -4.05
CA GLN A 182 -10.04 20.07 -3.40
C GLN A 182 -9.27 20.96 -4.40
N GLY A 183 -9.40 20.72 -5.71
CA GLY A 183 -8.75 21.55 -6.73
C GLY A 183 -7.23 21.41 -6.73
N SER A 184 -6.49 22.53 -6.72
CA SER A 184 -5.02 22.49 -6.69
C SER A 184 -4.45 21.83 -5.44
N ALA A 185 -5.16 21.90 -4.30
CA ALA A 185 -4.78 21.24 -3.06
C ALA A 185 -4.96 19.71 -3.11
N ALA A 186 -5.56 19.17 -4.18
CA ALA A 186 -5.72 17.74 -4.36
C ALA A 186 -4.38 17.01 -4.61
N TRP A 187 -3.33 17.75 -5.01
CA TRP A 187 -2.10 17.20 -5.56
C TRP A 187 -0.88 17.56 -4.70
N GLU A 188 0.06 16.62 -4.60
CA GLU A 188 1.38 16.82 -4.02
C GLU A 188 2.44 16.08 -4.85
N PRO A 189 3.70 16.53 -4.85
CA PRO A 189 4.78 15.80 -5.51
C PRO A 189 5.07 14.48 -4.77
N ASP A 190 5.35 13.43 -5.53
CA ASP A 190 5.92 12.18 -5.03
C ASP A 190 7.46 12.27 -4.93
N GLU A 191 8.09 11.16 -4.53
CA GLU A 191 9.55 11.06 -4.36
C GLU A 191 10.32 11.29 -5.67
N ASP A 192 9.69 11.05 -6.83
CA ASP A 192 10.26 11.26 -8.15
C ASP A 192 9.87 12.66 -8.71
N GLY A 193 9.22 13.51 -7.91
CA GLY A 193 8.73 14.84 -8.31
C GLY A 193 7.49 14.82 -9.21
N LYS A 194 6.81 13.68 -9.35
CA LYS A 194 5.57 13.55 -10.12
C LYS A 194 4.37 13.86 -9.25
N GLU A 195 3.32 14.42 -9.85
CA GLU A 195 2.08 14.67 -9.14
C GLU A 195 1.37 13.37 -8.77
N LYS A 196 1.01 13.24 -7.50
CA LYS A 196 0.10 12.23 -6.97
C LYS A 196 -1.00 12.93 -6.17
N LEU A 197 -2.08 12.22 -5.88
CA LEU A 197 -3.06 12.72 -4.93
C LEU A 197 -2.41 12.93 -3.57
N ALA A 198 -2.80 14.00 -2.89
CA ALA A 198 -2.36 14.34 -1.55
C ALA A 198 -3.22 13.64 -0.48
N GLY A 199 -2.79 13.77 0.77
CA GLY A 199 -3.57 13.34 1.94
C GLY A 199 -3.65 11.82 2.12
N GLU A 200 -4.62 11.38 2.93
CA GLU A 200 -4.76 9.98 3.32
C GLU A 200 -4.98 9.06 2.10
N VAL A 201 -5.86 9.47 1.17
CA VAL A 201 -6.20 8.68 -0.02
C VAL A 201 -5.03 8.51 -0.98
N GLY A 202 -4.20 9.54 -1.11
CA GLY A 202 -2.99 9.52 -1.93
C GLY A 202 -1.81 8.77 -1.29
N SER A 203 -1.92 8.44 0.01
CA SER A 203 -0.93 7.62 0.67
C SER A 203 -0.98 6.19 0.14
N LYS A 204 0.19 5.54 0.04
CA LYS A 204 0.28 4.12 -0.34
C LYS A 204 -0.50 3.20 0.61
N ARG A 205 -0.94 3.69 1.77
CA ARG A 205 -1.60 2.92 2.84
C ARG A 205 -3.06 3.33 3.09
N SER A 206 -3.68 4.05 2.17
CA SER A 206 -5.11 4.41 2.28
C SER A 206 -5.96 3.16 2.49
N SER A 207 -6.77 3.16 3.54
CA SER A 207 -7.66 2.04 3.87
C SER A 207 -8.66 1.76 2.75
N ALA A 208 -9.30 2.80 2.21
CA ALA A 208 -10.25 2.69 1.10
C ALA A 208 -9.62 2.05 -0.15
N ILE A 209 -8.34 2.32 -0.41
CA ILE A 209 -7.60 1.75 -1.53
C ILE A 209 -7.14 0.33 -1.22
N LEU A 210 -6.53 0.09 -0.05
CA LEU A 210 -6.05 -1.22 0.36
C LEU A 210 -7.19 -2.25 0.50
N ASN A 211 -8.40 -1.82 0.85
CA ASN A 211 -9.57 -2.70 0.94
C ASN A 211 -9.96 -3.32 -0.41
N LEU A 212 -9.63 -2.67 -1.55
CA LEU A 212 -9.80 -3.28 -2.87
C LEU A 212 -9.02 -4.60 -3.03
N LEU A 213 -7.92 -4.74 -2.30
CA LEU A 213 -7.11 -5.96 -2.25
C LEU A 213 -7.47 -6.85 -1.05
N HIS A 214 -7.55 -6.27 0.15
CA HIS A 214 -7.64 -7.04 1.40
C HIS A 214 -9.05 -7.44 1.81
N ALA A 215 -10.07 -6.70 1.35
CA ALA A 215 -11.47 -7.00 1.62
C ALA A 215 -12.17 -7.65 0.42
N SER A 216 -11.42 -8.07 -0.60
CA SER A 216 -11.93 -8.74 -1.81
C SER A 216 -11.16 -10.04 -2.08
N PRO A 217 -11.66 -10.92 -2.96
CA PRO A 217 -10.94 -12.13 -3.37
C PRO A 217 -9.60 -11.86 -4.07
N ALA A 218 -9.32 -10.61 -4.48
CA ALA A 218 -8.14 -10.25 -5.26
C ALA A 218 -6.82 -10.68 -4.61
N ARG A 219 -6.72 -10.62 -3.27
CA ARG A 219 -5.55 -11.10 -2.54
C ARG A 219 -5.34 -12.60 -2.72
N GLY A 220 -6.37 -13.41 -2.46
CA GLY A 220 -6.29 -14.86 -2.56
C GLY A 220 -6.01 -15.34 -3.98
N ILE A 221 -6.53 -14.63 -4.98
CA ILE A 221 -6.22 -14.86 -6.39
C ILE A 221 -4.72 -14.62 -6.68
N ALA A 222 -4.15 -13.51 -6.19
CA ALA A 222 -2.73 -13.22 -6.37
C ALA A 222 -1.84 -14.29 -5.71
N GLU A 223 -2.21 -14.76 -4.51
CA GLU A 223 -1.52 -15.80 -3.76
C GLU A 223 -1.58 -17.18 -4.45
N GLN A 224 -2.50 -17.40 -5.39
CA GLN A 224 -2.54 -18.63 -6.21
C GLN A 224 -1.52 -18.64 -7.33
N LEU A 225 -1.09 -17.48 -7.83
CA LEU A 225 -0.04 -17.38 -8.86
C LEU A 225 1.36 -17.32 -8.25
N LEU A 226 1.49 -16.71 -7.08
CA LEU A 226 2.77 -16.50 -6.40
C LEU A 226 3.13 -17.70 -5.52
N ASP A 227 4.41 -18.07 -5.51
CA ASP A 227 4.88 -19.09 -4.58
C ASP A 227 5.15 -18.49 -3.19
N GLY A 228 4.16 -18.68 -2.31
CA GLY A 228 4.20 -18.24 -0.91
C GLY A 228 3.22 -17.12 -0.60
N GLN A 229 3.18 -16.73 0.68
CA GLN A 229 2.33 -15.64 1.15
C GLN A 229 2.81 -14.30 0.60
N LEU A 230 1.88 -13.36 0.38
CA LEU A 230 2.24 -11.99 0.02
C LEU A 230 3.12 -11.33 1.10
N SER A 231 4.05 -10.50 0.64
CA SER A 231 4.75 -9.54 1.50
C SER A 231 3.75 -8.67 2.27
N GLN A 232 4.05 -8.39 3.54
CA GLN A 232 3.24 -7.51 4.38
C GLN A 232 3.27 -6.04 3.94
N GLN A 233 4.23 -5.66 3.09
CA GLN A 233 4.39 -4.28 2.63
C GLN A 233 3.71 -4.06 1.28
N VAL A 234 2.38 -4.11 1.27
CA VAL A 234 1.58 -3.75 0.09
C VAL A 234 1.19 -2.29 0.14
N GLY A 235 1.29 -1.62 -1.01
CA GLY A 235 0.76 -0.27 -1.19
C GLY A 235 -0.04 -0.15 -2.47
N GLY A 236 -1.11 0.64 -2.42
CA GLY A 236 -1.93 0.97 -3.58
C GLY A 236 -1.42 2.23 -4.29
N GLN A 237 -1.37 2.18 -5.62
CA GLN A 237 -1.13 3.33 -6.48
C GLN A 237 -2.40 3.68 -7.23
N ILE A 238 -2.92 4.89 -7.01
CA ILE A 238 -4.01 5.44 -7.81
C ILE A 238 -3.44 5.91 -9.15
N ALA A 239 -4.03 5.43 -10.24
CA ALA A 239 -3.67 5.78 -11.61
C ALA A 239 -4.89 6.37 -12.31
N LEU A 240 -4.92 7.71 -12.35
CA LEU A 240 -5.94 8.46 -13.06
C LEU A 240 -5.49 8.74 -14.49
N ARG A 241 -6.43 8.65 -15.43
CA ARG A 241 -6.22 9.15 -16.79
C ARG A 241 -7.36 10.08 -17.16
N PHE A 242 -7.10 11.38 -17.09
CA PHE A 242 -8.06 12.40 -17.51
C PHE A 242 -8.30 12.36 -19.02
N PRO A 243 -9.52 12.73 -19.47
CA PRO A 243 -9.80 12.98 -20.88
C PRO A 243 -8.77 13.92 -21.52
N LEU A 244 -8.45 13.67 -22.79
CA LEU A 244 -7.71 14.61 -23.60
C LEU A 244 -8.56 15.87 -23.79
N PRO A 245 -7.95 17.07 -23.74
CA PRO A 245 -8.64 18.28 -24.15
C PRO A 245 -8.97 18.21 -25.65
N GLU A 246 -9.98 18.96 -26.07
CA GLU A 246 -10.56 18.90 -27.41
C GLU A 246 -9.52 19.10 -28.53
N ASP A 247 -8.59 20.05 -28.33
CA ASP A 247 -7.48 20.35 -29.22
C ASP A 247 -6.47 19.19 -29.39
N LYS A 248 -6.49 18.22 -28.47
CA LYS A 248 -5.60 17.06 -28.46
C LYS A 248 -6.29 15.75 -28.77
N ILE A 249 -7.60 15.75 -29.06
CA ILE A 249 -8.30 14.53 -29.45
C ILE A 249 -7.62 13.91 -30.66
N GLY A 250 -7.25 14.68 -31.70
CA GLY A 250 -6.58 14.15 -32.90
C GLY A 250 -5.17 13.56 -32.69
N ARG A 251 -4.59 13.62 -31.49
CA ARG A 251 -3.23 13.13 -31.21
C ARG A 251 -3.11 11.63 -31.53
N PRO A 252 -2.07 11.17 -32.26
CA PRO A 252 -1.88 9.74 -32.47
C PRO A 252 -1.54 9.01 -31.16
N PRO A 253 -1.85 7.71 -31.05
CA PRO A 253 -1.37 6.86 -29.96
C PRO A 253 0.15 6.93 -29.80
N LYS A 254 0.65 6.56 -28.63
CA LYS A 254 2.10 6.44 -28.43
C LYS A 254 2.67 5.39 -29.37
N GLY A 255 3.89 5.62 -29.84
CA GLY A 255 4.61 4.65 -30.66
C GLY A 255 4.89 3.36 -29.91
N ASN A 256 5.09 2.27 -30.65
CA ASN A 256 5.34 0.93 -30.11
C ASN A 256 6.71 0.78 -29.44
N ASP A 257 7.53 1.83 -29.44
CA ASP A 257 8.79 1.99 -28.74
C ASP A 257 8.62 2.63 -27.34
N GLN A 258 7.42 3.15 -27.02
CA GLN A 258 7.12 3.84 -25.76
C GLN A 258 6.49 2.95 -24.69
N TRP A 259 6.71 1.63 -24.78
CA TRP A 259 6.38 0.67 -23.73
C TRP A 259 7.38 0.75 -22.56
N HIS A 260 6.98 0.22 -21.41
CA HIS A 260 7.86 0.03 -20.28
C HIS A 260 7.51 -1.25 -19.52
N ILE A 261 8.44 -1.70 -18.68
CA ILE A 261 8.12 -2.54 -17.52
C ILE A 261 8.32 -1.70 -16.26
N ASP A 262 7.53 -1.99 -15.23
CA ASP A 262 7.60 -1.25 -13.98
C ASP A 262 8.94 -1.51 -13.30
N GLY A 263 9.70 -0.44 -13.06
CA GLY A 263 11.03 -0.49 -12.47
C GLY A 263 12.19 -0.38 -13.45
N MET A 264 11.94 -0.29 -14.78
CA MET A 264 12.98 -0.31 -15.82
C MET A 264 14.02 0.83 -15.77
N LYS A 265 13.85 1.83 -14.91
CA LYS A 265 14.77 2.96 -14.73
C LYS A 265 15.28 3.11 -13.29
N LYS A 266 15.07 2.09 -12.45
CA LYS A 266 15.28 2.20 -11.00
C LYS A 266 16.30 1.21 -10.45
N ASN A 267 16.60 0.13 -11.15
CA ASN A 267 17.51 -0.92 -10.70
C ASN A 267 17.90 -1.87 -11.84
N GLY A 268 19.04 -2.55 -11.70
CA GLY A 268 19.54 -3.48 -12.70
C GLY A 268 18.61 -4.68 -12.98
N HIS A 269 17.75 -5.08 -12.03
CA HIS A 269 16.73 -6.12 -12.23
C HIS A 269 15.44 -5.62 -12.88
N MET A 270 15.32 -4.31 -13.11
CA MET A 270 14.25 -3.61 -13.83
C MET A 270 12.81 -3.87 -13.34
N SER A 271 12.62 -4.52 -12.19
CA SER A 271 11.32 -4.77 -11.53
C SER A 271 11.50 -5.21 -10.07
N PRO A 272 11.05 -4.45 -9.07
CA PRO A 272 11.20 -4.80 -7.64
C PRO A 272 10.09 -5.71 -7.08
N PHE A 273 9.15 -6.18 -7.91
CA PHE A 273 7.98 -6.96 -7.51
C PHE A 273 7.74 -8.08 -8.52
N GLN A 274 6.88 -9.06 -8.23
CA GLN A 274 6.60 -10.18 -9.15
C GLN A 274 5.35 -9.97 -10.01
N LEU A 275 4.27 -9.51 -9.38
CA LEU A 275 2.94 -9.45 -9.98
C LEU A 275 2.34 -8.05 -9.86
N LEU A 276 1.91 -7.49 -10.98
CA LEU A 276 1.09 -6.28 -10.99
C LEU A 276 -0.37 -6.71 -10.93
N LEU A 277 -1.11 -6.19 -9.95
CA LEU A 277 -2.55 -6.37 -9.84
C LEU A 277 -3.22 -5.01 -10.00
N GLY A 278 -4.05 -4.86 -11.04
CA GLY A 278 -4.84 -3.67 -11.29
C GLY A 278 -6.32 -3.92 -11.00
N VAL A 279 -6.96 -3.06 -10.21
CA VAL A 279 -8.42 -3.02 -10.02
C VAL A 279 -9.01 -1.84 -10.78
N ALA A 280 -9.93 -2.11 -11.71
CA ALA A 280 -10.64 -1.07 -12.44
C ALA A 280 -11.73 -0.46 -11.55
N LEU A 281 -11.78 0.86 -11.48
CA LEU A 281 -12.81 1.59 -10.73
C LEU A 281 -13.79 2.35 -11.64
N SER A 282 -13.48 2.43 -12.94
CA SER A 282 -14.35 3.00 -13.95
C SER A 282 -14.46 2.08 -15.16
N SER A 283 -15.51 2.28 -15.96
CA SER A 283 -15.66 1.60 -17.24
C SER A 283 -14.52 1.96 -18.20
N GLN A 284 -14.00 0.95 -18.87
CA GLN A 284 -12.93 0.99 -19.87
C GLN A 284 -13.30 0.00 -21.00
N ARG A 285 -14.56 -0.01 -21.43
CA ARG A 285 -15.10 -0.99 -22.41
C ARG A 285 -14.53 -0.83 -23.79
N ASP A 286 -14.30 0.41 -24.19
CA ASP A 286 -13.83 0.75 -25.51
C ASP A 286 -12.34 1.10 -25.47
N ASP A 287 -11.73 1.03 -26.64
CA ASP A 287 -10.36 1.50 -26.85
C ASP A 287 -10.30 3.02 -26.65
N ASP A 288 -9.12 3.52 -26.30
CA ASP A 288 -8.87 4.93 -26.04
C ASP A 288 -9.76 5.53 -24.92
N CYS A 289 -10.16 4.71 -23.94
CA CYS A 289 -10.74 5.16 -22.66
C CYS A 289 -9.66 5.30 -21.57
N GLY A 290 -8.41 5.53 -21.97
CA GLY A 290 -7.27 5.59 -21.08
C GLY A 290 -6.76 4.23 -20.65
N ASN A 291 -7.10 3.14 -21.35
CA ASN A 291 -6.86 1.75 -20.96
C ASN A 291 -5.38 1.44 -20.69
N LEU A 292 -5.13 0.33 -19.99
CA LEU A 292 -3.81 -0.30 -19.97
C LEU A 292 -3.56 -0.96 -21.33
N LEU A 293 -2.46 -0.60 -22.00
CA LEU A 293 -1.99 -1.31 -23.19
C LEU A 293 -0.96 -2.34 -22.76
N VAL A 294 -1.10 -3.58 -23.21
CA VAL A 294 -0.12 -4.65 -22.99
C VAL A 294 0.33 -5.23 -24.32
N TRP A 295 1.53 -5.81 -24.37
CA TRP A 295 1.90 -6.68 -25.48
C TRP A 295 1.89 -8.14 -24.99
N PRO A 296 0.80 -8.89 -25.23
CA PRO A 296 0.71 -10.28 -24.82
C PRO A 296 1.89 -11.09 -25.35
N THR A 297 2.26 -12.14 -24.63
CA THR A 297 3.34 -13.10 -24.96
C THR A 297 4.77 -12.52 -24.96
N GLN A 298 4.94 -11.19 -24.92
CA GLN A 298 6.27 -10.56 -24.99
C GLN A 298 7.06 -10.58 -23.68
N HIS A 299 6.45 -11.01 -22.57
CA HIS A 299 7.08 -11.01 -21.25
C HIS A 299 8.32 -11.90 -21.15
N ALA A 300 8.39 -13.00 -21.93
CA ALA A 300 9.56 -13.87 -22.00
C ALA A 300 10.74 -13.21 -22.74
N ALA A 301 10.49 -12.68 -23.94
CA ALA A 301 11.49 -11.96 -24.71
C ALA A 301 12.05 -10.74 -23.96
N VAL A 302 11.18 -10.03 -23.23
CA VAL A 302 11.59 -8.92 -22.35
C VAL A 302 12.43 -9.41 -21.17
N ALA A 303 12.08 -10.54 -20.54
CA ALA A 303 12.87 -11.09 -19.44
C ALA A 303 14.29 -11.51 -19.89
N GLU A 304 14.41 -12.18 -21.03
CA GLU A 304 15.70 -12.52 -21.63
C GLU A 304 16.53 -11.27 -21.95
N ALA A 305 15.89 -10.22 -22.47
CA ALA A 305 16.55 -8.95 -22.74
C ALA A 305 17.09 -8.30 -21.46
N VAL A 306 16.35 -8.37 -20.34
CA VAL A 306 16.85 -7.91 -19.03
C VAL A 306 18.07 -8.73 -18.59
N GLN A 307 18.06 -10.05 -18.76
CA GLN A 307 19.21 -10.90 -18.44
C GLN A 307 20.43 -10.55 -19.29
N ARG A 308 20.26 -10.36 -20.61
CA ARG A 308 21.33 -9.90 -21.50
C ARG A 308 21.87 -8.54 -21.10
N ALA A 309 21.00 -7.60 -20.71
CA ALA A 309 21.40 -6.27 -20.25
C ALA A 309 22.24 -6.32 -18.97
N GLN A 310 21.97 -7.26 -18.06
CA GLN A 310 22.76 -7.42 -16.84
C GLN A 310 24.10 -8.12 -17.08
N ALA A 311 24.13 -9.10 -17.98
CA ALA A 311 25.35 -9.82 -18.34
C ALA A 311 26.30 -8.99 -19.22
N ALA A 312 25.79 -7.94 -19.88
CA ALA A 312 26.60 -7.08 -20.74
C ALA A 312 27.68 -6.32 -19.94
N PRO A 313 28.91 -6.22 -20.48
CA PRO A 313 30.04 -5.62 -19.77
C PRO A 313 29.79 -4.14 -19.43
N PRO A 314 30.35 -3.66 -18.30
CA PRO A 314 30.32 -2.24 -17.97
C PRO A 314 30.91 -1.39 -19.11
N GLY A 315 30.16 -0.40 -19.60
CA GLY A 315 30.60 0.48 -20.69
C GLY A 315 30.10 0.12 -22.10
N ALA A 316 29.30 -0.94 -22.26
CA ALA A 316 28.67 -1.28 -23.55
C ALA A 316 27.62 -0.26 -24.05
N SER A 317 27.22 0.70 -23.22
CA SER A 317 26.21 1.72 -23.52
C SER A 317 26.43 3.00 -22.71
N SER A 318 25.69 4.06 -23.05
CA SER A 318 25.63 5.27 -22.24
C SER A 318 25.17 4.94 -20.80
N PRO A 319 25.67 5.65 -19.78
CA PRO A 319 25.25 5.48 -18.38
C PRO A 319 23.74 5.59 -18.14
N GLU A 320 23.02 6.26 -19.05
CA GLU A 320 21.56 6.46 -19.00
C GLU A 320 20.76 5.30 -19.63
N ASP A 321 21.42 4.39 -20.35
CA ASP A 321 20.79 3.25 -21.00
C ASP A 321 20.92 2.00 -20.12
N GLU A 322 19.96 1.85 -19.20
CA GLU A 322 19.81 0.69 -18.32
C GLU A 322 19.71 -0.64 -19.10
N TRP A 323 19.24 -0.60 -20.36
CA TRP A 323 19.10 -1.79 -21.20
C TRP A 323 20.41 -2.21 -21.87
N ARG A 324 21.47 -1.39 -21.82
CA ARG A 324 22.75 -1.68 -22.46
C ARG A 324 22.64 -2.11 -23.92
N GLY A 325 21.79 -1.43 -24.68
CA GLY A 325 21.48 -1.74 -26.08
C GLY A 325 20.64 -3.00 -26.29
N GLN A 326 20.20 -3.69 -25.22
CA GLN A 326 19.45 -4.94 -25.29
C GLN A 326 17.93 -4.74 -25.31
N ARG A 327 17.44 -3.49 -25.29
CA ARG A 327 16.00 -3.21 -25.24
C ARG A 327 15.33 -3.79 -26.47
N PRO A 328 14.35 -4.70 -26.32
CA PRO A 328 13.73 -5.34 -27.47
C PRO A 328 12.84 -4.35 -28.22
N THR A 329 12.81 -4.52 -29.55
CA THR A 329 11.75 -3.91 -30.37
C THR A 329 10.53 -4.82 -30.29
N LEU A 330 9.37 -4.26 -29.96
CA LEU A 330 8.12 -5.00 -29.90
C LEU A 330 7.35 -4.90 -31.23
N PRO A 331 6.57 -5.93 -31.59
CA PRO A 331 5.78 -5.91 -32.81
C PRO A 331 4.74 -4.79 -32.77
N ALA A 332 4.52 -4.16 -33.92
CA ALA A 332 3.71 -2.94 -33.98
C ALA A 332 2.21 -3.22 -33.78
N GLU A 333 1.77 -4.35 -34.30
CA GLU A 333 0.42 -4.91 -34.21
C GLU A 333 0.18 -5.74 -32.93
N GLY A 334 1.20 -5.87 -32.06
CA GLY A 334 1.11 -6.72 -30.86
C GLY A 334 0.51 -6.06 -29.62
N ALA A 335 0.15 -4.79 -29.69
CA ALA A 335 -0.41 -4.06 -28.54
C ALA A 335 -1.92 -4.27 -28.41
N THR A 336 -2.37 -4.62 -27.21
CA THR A 336 -3.79 -4.84 -26.88
C THR A 336 -4.23 -3.86 -25.80
N GLN A 337 -5.33 -3.12 -26.00
CA GLN A 337 -5.98 -2.35 -24.95
C GLN A 337 -6.81 -3.27 -24.06
N VAL A 338 -6.46 -3.37 -22.78
CA VAL A 338 -7.20 -4.19 -21.83
C VAL A 338 -8.52 -3.50 -21.51
N ARG A 339 -9.62 -4.18 -21.83
CA ARG A 339 -10.99 -3.68 -21.61
C ARG A 339 -11.53 -4.19 -20.29
N LEU A 340 -11.92 -3.28 -19.41
CA LEU A 340 -12.29 -3.56 -18.02
C LEU A 340 -13.58 -2.83 -17.63
N GLU A 341 -14.32 -3.42 -16.72
CA GLU A 341 -15.44 -2.80 -16.01
C GLU A 341 -15.07 -2.53 -14.54
N PRO A 342 -15.79 -1.62 -13.85
CA PRO A 342 -15.60 -1.40 -12.43
C PRO A 342 -15.73 -2.72 -11.65
N GLY A 343 -14.71 -3.04 -10.86
CA GLY A 343 -14.63 -4.30 -10.10
C GLY A 343 -13.81 -5.40 -10.78
N ASP A 344 -13.50 -5.26 -12.07
CA ASP A 344 -12.61 -6.19 -12.76
C ASP A 344 -11.17 -6.06 -12.26
N VAL A 345 -10.47 -7.20 -12.26
CA VAL A 345 -9.06 -7.30 -11.90
C VAL A 345 -8.24 -7.72 -13.12
N VAL A 346 -7.15 -7.00 -13.39
CA VAL A 346 -6.11 -7.40 -14.32
C VAL A 346 -4.85 -7.79 -13.56
N LEU A 347 -4.32 -8.97 -13.83
CA LEU A 347 -3.07 -9.50 -13.30
C LEU A 347 -2.05 -9.47 -14.42
N ALA A 348 -0.86 -8.94 -14.20
CA ALA A 348 0.20 -8.87 -15.20
C ALA A 348 1.55 -9.26 -14.61
N HIS A 349 2.28 -10.13 -15.32
CA HIS A 349 3.64 -10.51 -14.98
C HIS A 349 4.55 -9.26 -14.97
N GLN A 350 5.48 -9.16 -14.01
CA GLN A 350 6.39 -8.00 -13.87
C GLN A 350 7.19 -7.64 -15.14
N LYS A 351 7.43 -8.63 -16.01
CA LYS A 351 8.14 -8.46 -17.30
C LYS A 351 7.22 -8.23 -18.49
N LEU A 352 5.90 -8.17 -18.30
CA LEU A 352 4.98 -7.84 -19.38
C LEU A 352 5.16 -6.37 -19.77
N PRO A 353 5.62 -6.08 -20.99
CA PRO A 353 5.72 -4.71 -21.45
C PRO A 353 4.32 -4.12 -21.60
N HIS A 354 4.18 -2.88 -21.14
CA HIS A 354 2.90 -2.19 -21.14
C HIS A 354 3.08 -0.68 -21.30
N SER A 355 1.99 -0.01 -21.63
CA SER A 355 1.93 1.44 -21.72
C SER A 355 0.54 1.96 -21.34
N VAL A 356 0.43 3.29 -21.23
CA VAL A 356 -0.83 3.95 -20.94
C VAL A 356 -1.49 4.41 -22.25
N GLY A 357 -2.77 4.09 -22.42
CA GLY A 357 -3.58 4.51 -23.55
C GLY A 357 -3.92 6.00 -23.53
N LEU A 358 -4.32 6.52 -24.68
CA LEU A 358 -5.00 7.80 -24.76
C LEU A 358 -6.38 7.69 -24.10
N ASN A 359 -6.89 8.80 -23.59
CA ASN A 359 -8.28 8.87 -23.12
C ASN A 359 -9.03 9.90 -23.97
N ARG A 360 -9.71 9.44 -25.02
CA ARG A 360 -10.59 10.23 -25.88
C ARG A 360 -12.03 10.24 -25.37
N SER A 361 -12.34 9.44 -24.35
CA SER A 361 -13.67 9.43 -23.74
C SER A 361 -13.91 10.71 -22.92
N PRO A 362 -15.17 11.08 -22.64
CA PRO A 362 -15.48 12.21 -21.78
C PRO A 362 -15.31 11.93 -20.28
N HIS A 363 -14.83 10.74 -19.88
CA HIS A 363 -14.78 10.30 -18.49
C HIS A 363 -13.34 10.12 -18.01
N ILE A 364 -13.06 10.44 -16.74
CA ILE A 364 -11.78 10.09 -16.11
C ILE A 364 -11.73 8.57 -15.97
N ARG A 365 -10.61 7.96 -16.41
CA ARG A 365 -10.34 6.55 -16.10
C ARG A 365 -9.73 6.43 -14.72
N TYR A 366 -10.35 5.63 -13.87
CA TYR A 366 -9.91 5.33 -12.52
C TYR A 366 -9.42 3.88 -12.42
N GLN A 367 -8.19 3.72 -11.96
CA GLN A 367 -7.57 2.42 -11.75
C GLN A 367 -6.70 2.48 -10.51
N VAL A 368 -6.65 1.39 -9.77
CA VAL A 368 -5.68 1.19 -8.68
C VAL A 368 -4.75 0.05 -9.04
N TYR A 369 -3.45 0.22 -8.83
CA TYR A 369 -2.46 -0.82 -9.00
C TYR A 369 -1.78 -1.19 -7.68
N PHE A 370 -1.55 -2.48 -7.51
CA PHE A 370 -0.74 -3.05 -6.45
C PHE A 370 0.43 -3.79 -7.07
N ARG A 371 1.63 -3.55 -6.55
CA ARG A 371 2.84 -4.29 -6.92
C ARG A 371 3.10 -5.32 -5.84
N LEU A 372 2.91 -6.58 -6.19
CA LEU A 372 2.86 -7.70 -5.27
C LEU A 372 4.08 -8.60 -5.44
N SER A 373 4.53 -9.16 -4.32
CA SER A 373 5.62 -10.12 -4.25
C SER A 373 5.29 -11.16 -3.19
N SER A 374 5.74 -12.39 -3.40
CA SER A 374 5.81 -13.34 -2.29
C SER A 374 6.83 -12.88 -1.26
N ARG A 375 6.66 -13.31 -0.02
CA ARG A 375 7.52 -12.94 1.12
C ARG A 375 8.99 -13.32 0.91
N GLU A 376 9.23 -14.41 0.19
CA GLU A 376 10.57 -14.93 -0.09
C GLU A 376 11.20 -14.34 -1.36
N TYR A 377 10.47 -13.50 -2.09
CA TYR A 377 10.95 -12.90 -3.33
C TYR A 377 12.14 -11.97 -3.09
N LYS A 378 13.24 -12.24 -3.79
CA LYS A 378 14.46 -11.43 -3.78
C LYS A 378 14.73 -10.91 -5.19
N PRO A 379 14.36 -9.67 -5.51
CA PRO A 379 14.49 -9.12 -6.88
C PRO A 379 15.89 -9.23 -7.46
N ALA A 380 16.93 -9.04 -6.63
CA ALA A 380 18.33 -9.16 -7.05
C ALA A 380 18.71 -10.58 -7.53
N LYS A 381 18.03 -11.62 -7.06
CA LYS A 381 18.24 -13.01 -7.48
C LYS A 381 17.26 -13.47 -8.56
N ALA A 382 16.28 -12.62 -8.91
CA ALA A 382 15.23 -13.00 -9.84
C ALA A 382 15.76 -13.15 -11.27
N ALA A 383 16.80 -12.41 -11.64
CA ALA A 383 17.37 -12.48 -12.98
C ALA A 383 18.28 -13.70 -13.20
N GLU A 384 18.80 -14.31 -12.13
CA GLU A 384 19.60 -15.54 -12.15
C GLU A 384 18.73 -16.80 -12.29
N ARG A 385 17.40 -16.64 -12.27
CA ARG A 385 16.40 -17.71 -12.24
C ARG A 385 15.57 -17.71 -13.52
N GLY A 386 14.94 -18.85 -13.81
CA GLY A 386 13.95 -18.98 -14.88
C GLY A 386 12.78 -18.00 -14.69
N LEU A 387 12.15 -17.62 -15.80
CA LEU A 387 11.06 -16.62 -15.84
C LEU A 387 9.93 -16.93 -14.84
N TRP A 388 9.62 -18.20 -14.69
CA TRP A 388 8.54 -18.72 -13.86
C TRP A 388 9.02 -19.35 -12.55
N ASP A 389 10.31 -19.23 -12.23
CA ASP A 389 10.82 -19.68 -10.94
C ASP A 389 10.20 -18.82 -9.82
N ASN A 390 9.76 -19.45 -8.74
CA ASN A 390 9.00 -18.85 -7.62
C ASN A 390 7.58 -18.38 -7.98
N TRP A 391 7.02 -18.96 -9.03
CA TRP A 391 5.59 -18.92 -9.31
C TRP A 391 4.97 -20.30 -9.07
N ARG A 392 3.69 -20.33 -8.71
CA ARG A 392 2.90 -21.57 -8.61
C ARG A 392 2.29 -22.00 -9.94
N VAL A 393 2.82 -21.44 -11.03
CA VAL A 393 2.42 -21.75 -12.40
C VAL A 393 3.64 -22.30 -13.12
N GLY A 394 3.47 -23.38 -13.90
CA GLY A 394 4.56 -23.98 -14.68
C GLY A 394 5.20 -25.24 -14.12
N ALA A 395 4.55 -25.97 -13.20
CA ALA A 395 4.89 -27.39 -12.97
C ALA A 395 3.98 -28.25 -13.86
N GLU A 396 4.55 -28.82 -14.93
CA GLU A 396 4.12 -30.13 -15.43
C GLU A 396 4.83 -31.22 -14.63
#